data_AF-A0A8H7NPX1-F1
#
_entry.id   AF-A0A8H7NPX1-F1
#
_cell.length_a   1.000
_cell.length_b   1.000
_cell.length_c   1.000
_cell.angle_alpha   90.00
_cell.angle_beta   90.00
_cell.angle_gamma   90.00
#
_symmetry.space_group_name_H-M   'P 1'
#
loop_
_entity.id
_entity.type
_entity.pdbx_description
1 polymer ?
#
loop_
_entity_poly.entity_id
_entity_poly.type
_entity_poly.pdbx_seq_one_letter_code
_entity_poly.pdbx_strand_id
1 'polypeptide(L)'
;MPNTKEDIRVGDIVVSKPTAAPGIIQIEFGKRCAEDEFAITGALNKPSTLLLTAAGKVETNAILGESQIPQYISGIVQKDSLIIPRPAPGEDTLFDPQYEHVTRPNHKTCNDCDSSRILDRPPRVTQNPKVHYGLVACGNQVMRDGMTRDRLARKYGIVCFEMEAAGLMDIAQCLVIRGICDYADSHKSKRWQGYAAAAAAAYAKEICR
;
A
#
# COMPACT_ATOMS: atom_id res chain seq x y z
N MET A 1 1.82 -3.69 -4.98
CA MET A 1 2.97 -4.04 -5.82
C MET A 1 2.53 -4.48 -7.18
N PRO A 2 2.98 -3.79 -8.24
CA PRO A 2 2.90 -4.34 -9.59
C PRO A 2 3.76 -5.61 -9.66
N ASN A 3 3.36 -6.61 -10.43
CA ASN A 3 4.06 -7.90 -10.59
C ASN A 3 4.10 -8.87 -9.38
N THR A 4 3.26 -8.68 -8.36
CA THR A 4 2.93 -9.79 -7.43
C THR A 4 1.63 -10.46 -7.88
N LYS A 5 1.38 -11.71 -7.44
CA LYS A 5 0.13 -12.44 -7.73
C LYS A 5 -1.14 -11.66 -7.39
N GLU A 6 -1.04 -10.68 -6.50
CA GLU A 6 -2.17 -9.99 -5.87
C GLU A 6 -2.72 -8.78 -6.66
N ASP A 7 -2.05 -8.30 -7.72
CA ASP A 7 -2.50 -7.15 -8.54
C ASP A 7 -2.99 -5.95 -7.69
N ILE A 8 -2.16 -5.53 -6.73
CA ILE A 8 -2.50 -4.43 -5.81
C ILE A 8 -2.60 -3.11 -6.59
N ARG A 9 -3.66 -2.34 -6.34
CA ARG A 9 -3.95 -1.07 -7.01
C ARG A 9 -4.01 0.09 -6.03
N VAL A 10 -3.82 1.31 -6.54
CA VAL A 10 -4.16 2.51 -5.75
C VAL A 10 -5.64 2.48 -5.36
N GLY A 11 -5.92 2.92 -4.14
CA GLY A 11 -7.21 2.78 -3.48
C GLY A 11 -7.40 1.46 -2.71
N ASP A 12 -6.61 0.42 -2.97
CA ASP A 12 -6.67 -0.82 -2.18
C ASP A 12 -6.18 -0.64 -0.75
N ILE A 13 -6.40 -1.68 0.06
CA ILE A 13 -6.00 -1.75 1.45
C ILE A 13 -4.99 -2.89 1.59
N VAL A 14 -3.85 -2.63 2.23
CA VAL A 14 -2.90 -3.65 2.66
C VAL A 14 -2.93 -3.74 4.19
N VAL A 15 -2.96 -4.97 4.69
CA VAL A 15 -2.94 -5.28 6.12
C VAL A 15 -1.74 -6.17 6.41
N SER A 16 -0.94 -5.80 7.40
CA SER A 16 0.18 -6.66 7.81
C SER A 16 -0.36 -7.96 8.41
N LYS A 17 0.08 -9.10 7.86
CA LYS A 17 -0.33 -10.42 8.37
C LYS A 17 0.90 -11.31 8.48
N PRO A 18 1.26 -11.78 9.69
CA PRO A 18 2.30 -12.77 9.84
C PRO A 18 1.94 -14.05 9.08
N THR A 19 2.89 -14.58 8.31
CA THR A 19 2.76 -15.87 7.63
C THR A 19 3.94 -16.75 8.07
N ALA A 20 4.76 -17.24 7.12
CA ALA A 20 6.07 -17.82 7.42
C ALA A 20 7.10 -16.74 7.82
N ALA A 21 6.86 -15.49 7.42
CA ALA A 21 7.62 -14.30 7.79
C ALA A 21 6.87 -13.48 8.86
N PRO A 22 7.56 -12.59 9.60
CA PRO A 22 6.88 -11.55 10.39
C PRO A 22 5.93 -10.74 9.48
N GLY A 23 4.86 -10.17 10.05
CA GLY A 23 3.95 -9.34 9.26
C GLY A 23 4.60 -8.03 8.79
N ILE A 24 5.68 -7.61 9.45
CA ILE A 24 6.40 -6.36 9.21
C ILE A 24 7.90 -6.62 9.34
N ILE A 25 8.69 -6.08 8.41
CA ILE A 25 10.16 -6.02 8.49
C ILE A 25 10.63 -4.57 8.45
N GLN A 26 11.75 -4.29 9.09
CA GLN A 26 12.45 -3.03 8.97
C GLN A 26 13.50 -3.13 7.86
N ILE A 27 13.54 -2.12 7.00
CA ILE A 27 14.59 -1.93 6.01
C ILE A 27 15.28 -0.59 6.26
N GLU A 28 16.61 -0.57 6.33
CA GLU A 28 17.36 0.67 6.46
C GLU A 28 18.02 1.05 5.13
N PHE A 29 17.84 2.31 4.73
CA PHE A 29 18.48 2.86 3.55
C PHE A 29 19.85 3.47 3.96
N GLY A 30 20.89 2.65 3.87
CA GLY A 30 22.27 3.00 4.24
C GLY A 30 23.01 3.79 3.17
N LYS A 31 23.73 4.83 3.60
CA LYS A 31 24.62 5.68 2.78
C LYS A 31 25.74 4.83 2.14
N ARG A 32 25.95 5.03 0.82
CA ARG A 32 27.16 4.77 0.02
C ARG A 32 28.18 3.80 0.66
N CYS A 33 28.14 2.54 0.25
CA CYS A 33 29.33 1.72 -0.04
C CYS A 33 28.84 0.46 -0.79
N ALA A 34 29.14 0.39 -2.09
CA ALA A 34 28.76 -0.67 -3.04
C ALA A 34 27.26 -0.85 -3.30
N GLU A 35 26.95 -1.14 -4.57
CA GLU A 35 25.61 -1.47 -5.05
C GLU A 35 25.08 -2.70 -4.26
N ASP A 36 23.85 -2.62 -3.75
CA ASP A 36 22.99 -3.76 -3.39
C ASP A 36 22.73 -4.22 -1.93
N GLU A 37 23.17 -3.53 -0.88
CA GLU A 37 22.84 -4.00 0.48
C GLU A 37 21.77 -3.17 1.19
N PHE A 38 20.50 -3.52 0.91
CA PHE A 38 19.39 -3.27 1.84
C PHE A 38 19.52 -4.21 3.03
N ALA A 39 19.84 -3.69 4.21
CA ALA A 39 19.86 -4.48 5.43
C ALA A 39 18.44 -4.59 5.99
N ILE A 40 17.99 -5.83 6.21
CA ILE A 40 16.87 -6.07 7.12
C ILE A 40 17.43 -5.85 8.52
N THR A 41 17.07 -4.73 9.13
CA THR A 41 17.60 -4.33 10.45
C THR A 41 16.70 -4.80 11.59
N GLY A 42 15.51 -5.28 11.29
CA GLY A 42 14.56 -5.75 12.28
C GLY A 42 13.35 -6.45 11.69
N ALA A 43 12.61 -7.14 12.57
CA ALA A 43 11.36 -7.83 12.29
C ALA A 43 10.42 -7.60 13.46
N LEU A 44 9.15 -7.27 13.19
CA LEU A 44 8.22 -6.93 14.26
C LEU A 44 7.62 -8.18 14.93
N ASN A 45 7.41 -8.06 16.25
CA ASN A 45 6.54 -8.93 17.03
C ASN A 45 5.13 -8.98 16.43
N LYS A 46 4.55 -10.19 16.45
CA LYS A 46 3.25 -10.46 15.83
C LYS A 46 2.14 -9.63 16.50
N PRO A 47 1.12 -9.15 15.75
CA PRO A 47 -0.07 -8.56 16.35
C PRO A 47 -0.67 -9.50 17.39
N SER A 48 -1.34 -8.95 18.40
CA SER A 48 -2.00 -9.76 19.43
C SER A 48 -3.01 -10.74 18.81
N THR A 49 -3.25 -11.88 19.46
CA THR A 49 -4.24 -12.88 18.99
C THR A 49 -5.63 -12.26 18.80
N LEU A 50 -5.98 -11.26 19.60
CA LEU A 50 -7.23 -10.52 19.46
C LEU A 50 -7.29 -9.78 18.11
N LEU A 51 -6.22 -9.05 17.76
CA LEU A 51 -6.15 -8.34 16.48
C LEU A 51 -6.14 -9.30 15.28
N LEU A 52 -5.43 -10.43 15.38
CA LEU A 52 -5.41 -11.43 14.32
C LEU A 52 -6.78 -12.08 14.13
N THR A 53 -7.48 -12.40 15.22
CA THR A 53 -8.84 -12.95 15.17
C THR A 53 -9.81 -11.95 14.54
N ALA A 54 -9.73 -10.68 14.94
CA ALA A 54 -10.58 -9.64 14.38
C ALA A 54 -10.30 -9.41 12.88
N ALA A 55 -9.03 -9.37 12.47
CA ALA A 55 -8.67 -9.30 11.05
C ALA A 55 -9.17 -10.51 10.25
N GLY A 56 -9.08 -11.73 10.81
CA GLY A 56 -9.62 -12.94 10.20
C GLY A 56 -11.15 -12.93 10.06
N LYS A 57 -11.87 -12.31 11.00
CA LYS A 57 -13.32 -12.07 10.88
C LYS A 57 -13.63 -11.14 9.72
N VAL A 58 -12.89 -10.03 9.56
CA VAL A 58 -13.06 -9.11 8.41
C VAL A 58 -12.80 -9.83 7.08
N GLU A 59 -11.74 -10.65 7.02
CA GLU A 59 -11.43 -11.47 5.84
C GLU A 59 -12.57 -12.45 5.51
N THR A 60 -13.15 -13.09 6.52
CA THR A 60 -14.30 -14.00 6.37
C THR A 60 -15.54 -13.27 5.88
N ASN A 61 -15.87 -12.11 6.45
CA ASN A 61 -16.99 -11.28 6.01
C ASN A 61 -16.83 -10.86 4.54
N ALA A 62 -15.61 -10.53 4.12
CA ALA A 62 -15.34 -10.17 2.73
C ALA A 62 -15.61 -11.35 1.77
N ILE A 63 -15.22 -12.57 2.15
CA ILE A 63 -15.49 -13.79 1.37
C ILE A 63 -17.00 -14.08 1.29
N LEU A 64 -17.71 -13.90 2.39
CA LEU A 64 -19.16 -14.13 2.48
C LEU A 64 -20.00 -13.00 1.84
N GLY A 65 -19.38 -11.91 1.38
CA GLY A 65 -20.08 -10.75 0.85
C GLY A 65 -20.76 -9.88 1.92
N GLU A 66 -20.40 -10.04 3.18
CA GLU A 66 -20.95 -9.35 4.35
C GLU A 66 -20.13 -8.12 4.78
N SER A 67 -18.98 -7.89 4.15
CA SER A 67 -18.09 -6.77 4.47
C SER A 67 -18.80 -5.42 4.34
N GLN A 68 -18.54 -4.55 5.31
CA GLN A 68 -19.11 -3.19 5.39
C GLN A 68 -18.13 -2.10 4.98
N ILE A 69 -16.88 -2.46 4.65
CA ILE A 69 -15.84 -1.54 4.16
C ILE A 69 -16.37 -0.63 3.03
N PRO A 70 -17.02 -1.14 1.95
CA PRO A 70 -17.50 -0.27 0.88
C PRO A 70 -18.49 0.81 1.36
N GLN A 71 -19.37 0.46 2.29
CA GLN A 71 -20.37 1.35 2.88
C GLN A 71 -19.71 2.39 3.78
N TYR A 72 -18.70 1.98 4.57
CA TYR A 72 -17.92 2.90 5.38
C TYR A 72 -17.14 3.90 4.53
N ILE A 73 -16.50 3.46 3.44
CA ILE A 73 -15.81 4.33 2.50
C ILE A 73 -16.79 5.31 1.86
N SER A 74 -17.94 4.82 1.38
CA SER A 74 -18.98 5.68 0.79
C SER A 74 -19.43 6.75 1.78
N GLY A 75 -19.63 6.38 3.04
CA GLY A 75 -20.00 7.32 4.10
C GLY A 75 -18.92 8.37 4.42
N ILE A 76 -17.63 8.03 4.32
CA ILE A 76 -16.53 8.99 4.50
C ILE A 76 -16.44 9.94 3.30
N VAL A 77 -16.44 9.39 2.08
CA VAL A 77 -16.33 10.16 0.83
C VAL A 77 -17.52 11.11 0.63
N GLN A 78 -18.74 10.69 1.00
CA GLN A 78 -19.92 11.56 0.89
C GLN A 78 -19.89 12.75 1.85
N LYS A 79 -19.29 12.60 3.04
CA LYS A 79 -19.20 13.68 4.02
C LYS A 79 -18.27 14.79 3.56
N ASP A 80 -17.21 14.44 2.83
CA ASP A 80 -16.20 15.39 2.41
C ASP A 80 -15.65 15.07 1.02
N SER A 81 -16.51 15.18 0.01
CA SER A 81 -16.18 14.87 -1.37
C SER A 81 -15.17 15.83 -1.99
N LEU A 82 -14.99 17.02 -1.41
CA LEU A 82 -14.02 18.02 -1.84
C LEU A 82 -12.61 17.69 -1.35
N ILE A 83 -12.46 17.17 -0.13
CA ILE A 83 -11.15 16.82 0.45
C ILE A 83 -10.79 15.35 0.18
N ILE A 84 -11.78 14.46 0.10
CA ILE A 84 -11.61 13.02 -0.10
C ILE A 84 -12.38 12.58 -1.35
N PRO A 85 -11.97 13.04 -2.55
CA PRO A 85 -12.61 12.59 -3.78
C PRO A 85 -12.37 11.09 -3.96
N ARG A 86 -13.35 10.38 -4.55
CA ARG A 86 -13.11 9.05 -5.11
C ARG A 86 -12.53 9.23 -6.52
N PRO A 87 -11.25 8.88 -6.76
CA PRO A 87 -10.67 9.04 -8.08
C PRO A 87 -11.36 8.14 -9.11
N ALA A 88 -11.38 8.58 -10.36
CA ALA A 88 -11.98 7.80 -11.44
C ALA A 88 -11.16 6.53 -11.73
N PRO A 89 -11.77 5.45 -12.27
CA PRO A 89 -11.07 4.20 -12.55
C PRO A 89 -9.83 4.36 -13.46
N GLY A 90 -9.83 5.35 -14.36
CA GLY A 90 -8.70 5.65 -15.24
C GLY A 90 -7.55 6.42 -14.58
N GLU A 91 -7.69 6.83 -13.32
CA GLU A 91 -6.63 7.49 -12.56
C GLU A 91 -5.71 6.51 -11.81
N ASP A 92 -6.03 5.21 -11.86
CA ASP A 92 -5.09 4.16 -11.49
C ASP A 92 -4.12 3.92 -12.65
N THR A 93 -3.00 4.64 -12.62
CA THR A 93 -1.95 4.54 -13.64
C THR A 93 -0.70 3.91 -13.04
N LEU A 94 -0.29 2.80 -13.62
CA LEU A 94 0.97 2.12 -13.29
C LEU A 94 1.93 2.27 -14.47
N PHE A 95 3.11 2.81 -14.22
CA PHE A 95 4.18 2.91 -15.22
C PHE A 95 5.12 1.70 -15.17
N ASP A 96 5.84 1.47 -16.26
CA ASP A 96 6.98 0.55 -16.31
C ASP A 96 7.96 0.89 -15.16
N PRO A 97 8.38 -0.08 -14.32
CA PRO A 97 9.31 0.15 -13.21
C PRO A 97 10.64 0.78 -13.60
N GLN A 98 11.07 0.65 -14.87
CA GLN A 98 12.30 1.26 -15.39
C GLN A 98 12.11 2.69 -15.90
N TYR A 99 10.86 3.12 -16.06
CA TYR A 99 10.56 4.48 -16.46
C TYR A 99 10.57 5.37 -15.22
N GLU A 100 11.41 6.41 -15.25
CA GLU A 100 11.49 7.39 -14.19
C GLU A 100 10.62 8.61 -14.51
N HIS A 101 10.02 9.18 -13.48
CA HIS A 101 9.16 10.34 -13.62
C HIS A 101 9.94 11.55 -14.17
N VAL A 102 9.41 12.18 -15.22
CA VAL A 102 10.00 13.38 -15.83
C VAL A 102 9.93 14.54 -14.84
N THR A 103 11.03 14.83 -14.16
CA THR A 103 11.11 15.91 -13.18
C THR A 103 11.40 17.24 -13.86
N ARG A 104 10.37 18.08 -14.01
CA ARG A 104 10.54 19.51 -14.34
C ARG A 104 10.32 20.37 -13.09
N PRO A 105 10.94 21.56 -12.98
CA PRO A 105 10.63 22.48 -11.90
C PRO A 105 9.12 22.76 -11.88
N ASN A 106 8.47 22.48 -10.75
CA ASN A 106 7.02 22.62 -10.49
C ASN A 106 6.05 21.55 -11.03
N HIS A 107 6.50 20.51 -11.72
CA HIS A 107 5.61 19.41 -12.12
C HIS A 107 5.75 18.22 -11.17
N LYS A 108 4.71 17.97 -10.37
CA LYS A 108 4.60 16.84 -9.43
C LYS A 108 3.52 15.84 -9.84
N THR A 109 3.04 15.93 -11.09
CA THR A 109 1.95 15.11 -11.62
C THR A 109 2.44 14.36 -12.84
N CYS A 110 1.87 13.19 -13.11
CA CYS A 110 2.26 12.34 -14.24
C CYS A 110 1.65 12.78 -15.58
N ASN A 111 1.20 14.04 -15.71
CA ASN A 111 0.53 14.53 -16.93
C ASN A 111 1.48 14.64 -18.13
N ASP A 112 2.77 14.89 -17.87
CA ASP A 112 3.81 14.97 -18.91
C ASP A 112 4.58 13.66 -19.08
N CYS A 113 4.17 12.61 -18.37
CA CYS A 113 4.80 11.31 -18.52
C CYS A 113 4.36 10.64 -19.81
N ASP A 114 5.28 9.91 -20.42
CA ASP A 114 5.02 9.15 -21.62
C ASP A 114 3.95 8.07 -21.36
N SER A 115 2.78 8.25 -21.98
CA SER A 115 1.66 7.33 -21.85
C SER A 115 1.95 5.96 -22.46
N SER A 116 2.92 5.84 -23.37
CA SER A 116 3.34 4.55 -23.93
C SER A 116 4.09 3.68 -22.91
N ARG A 117 4.55 4.28 -21.80
CA ARG A 117 5.22 3.59 -20.68
C ARG A 117 4.22 3.13 -19.61
N ILE A 118 2.92 3.37 -19.79
CA ILE A 118 1.87 2.87 -18.90
C ILE A 118 1.68 1.38 -19.17
N LEU A 119 1.71 0.58 -18.11
CA LEU A 119 1.46 -0.85 -18.18
C LEU A 119 -0.05 -1.10 -18.28
N ASP A 120 -0.45 -1.84 -19.32
CA ASP A 120 -1.84 -2.26 -19.48
C ASP A 120 -2.22 -3.27 -18.39
N ARG A 121 -3.40 -3.07 -17.79
CA ARG A 121 -3.93 -3.90 -16.71
C ARG A 121 -5.40 -4.18 -16.98
N PRO A 122 -5.85 -5.45 -16.81
CA PRO A 122 -7.25 -5.78 -16.97
C PRO A 122 -8.16 -4.89 -16.10
N PRO A 123 -9.32 -4.44 -16.61
CA PRO A 123 -10.27 -3.69 -15.80
C PRO A 123 -10.77 -4.57 -14.64
N ARG A 124 -10.98 -3.97 -13.46
CA ARG A 124 -11.61 -4.67 -12.35
C ARG A 124 -13.12 -4.76 -12.57
N VAL A 125 -13.68 -5.90 -12.16
CA VAL A 125 -15.15 -6.13 -12.14
C VAL A 125 -15.85 -5.12 -11.23
N THR A 126 -15.23 -4.75 -10.11
CA THR A 126 -15.76 -3.77 -9.16
C THR A 126 -14.74 -2.66 -8.91
N GLN A 127 -15.26 -1.48 -8.56
CA GLN A 127 -14.45 -0.32 -8.16
C GLN A 127 -14.23 -0.26 -6.64
N ASN A 128 -14.66 -1.30 -5.91
CA ASN A 128 -14.44 -1.38 -4.47
C ASN A 128 -12.98 -1.78 -4.22
N PRO A 129 -12.36 -1.26 -3.15
CA PRO A 129 -11.00 -1.64 -2.83
C PRO A 129 -10.93 -3.10 -2.43
N LYS A 130 -9.86 -3.76 -2.83
CA LYS A 130 -9.50 -5.09 -2.34
C LYS A 130 -8.64 -4.95 -1.09
N VAL A 131 -8.81 -5.90 -0.17
CA VAL A 131 -7.93 -6.04 1.00
C VAL A 131 -6.89 -7.10 0.69
N HIS A 132 -5.62 -6.76 0.88
CA HIS A 132 -4.47 -7.63 0.66
C HIS A 132 -3.76 -7.86 1.98
N TYR A 133 -3.34 -9.09 2.22
CA TYR A 133 -2.66 -9.48 3.46
C TYR A 133 -1.24 -9.93 3.17
N GLY A 134 -0.25 -9.40 3.88
CA GLY A 134 1.11 -9.86 3.68
C GLY A 134 2.17 -9.07 4.43
N LEU A 135 3.41 -9.22 3.97
CA LEU A 135 4.57 -8.57 4.56
C LEU A 135 4.65 -7.09 4.16
N VAL A 136 4.72 -6.22 5.16
CA VAL A 136 4.95 -4.78 4.99
C VAL A 136 6.40 -4.45 5.33
N ALA A 137 7.11 -3.76 4.44
CA ALA A 137 8.45 -3.25 4.72
C ALA A 137 8.39 -1.82 5.21
N CYS A 138 8.94 -1.56 6.39
CA CYS A 138 8.99 -0.24 7.01
C CYS A 138 10.41 0.31 6.93
N GLY A 139 10.60 1.46 6.30
CA GLY A 139 11.92 2.05 6.14
C GLY A 139 12.05 3.51 6.58
N ASN A 140 13.28 3.94 6.82
CA ASN A 140 13.58 5.32 7.22
C ASN A 140 13.59 6.32 6.05
N GLN A 141 13.47 5.85 4.80
CA GLN A 141 13.37 6.67 3.60
C GLN A 141 12.21 6.23 2.72
N VAL A 142 11.70 7.15 1.90
CA VAL A 142 10.61 6.83 0.98
C VAL A 142 11.16 5.97 -0.15
N MET A 143 10.56 4.80 -0.38
CA MET A 143 10.82 4.05 -1.61
C MET A 143 10.31 4.86 -2.81
N ARG A 144 11.19 5.14 -3.76
CA ARG A 144 10.91 5.96 -4.95
C ARG A 144 11.48 5.36 -6.24
N ASP A 145 12.05 4.16 -6.17
CA ASP A 145 12.70 3.50 -7.29
C ASP A 145 11.95 2.20 -7.61
N GLY A 146 11.30 2.17 -8.77
CA GLY A 146 10.41 1.07 -9.16
C GLY A 146 11.13 -0.27 -9.30
N MET A 147 12.36 -0.24 -9.82
CA MET A 147 13.20 -1.43 -9.98
C MET A 147 13.61 -2.04 -8.65
N THR A 148 14.05 -1.20 -7.70
CA THR A 148 14.42 -1.58 -6.35
C THR A 148 13.22 -2.13 -5.60
N ARG A 149 12.08 -1.45 -5.67
CA ARG A 149 10.80 -1.91 -5.12
C ARG A 149 10.50 -3.33 -5.59
N ASP A 150 10.49 -3.57 -6.91
CA ASP A 150 10.17 -4.88 -7.49
C ASP A 150 11.17 -5.96 -7.12
N ARG A 151 12.46 -5.61 -7.03
CA ARG A 151 13.51 -6.52 -6.59
C ARG A 151 13.32 -6.95 -5.13
N LEU A 152 13.10 -6.01 -4.22
CA LEU A 152 12.89 -6.27 -2.81
C LEU A 152 11.56 -7.01 -2.57
N ALA A 153 10.51 -6.61 -3.26
CA ALA A 153 9.21 -7.29 -3.23
C ALA A 153 9.31 -8.76 -3.61
N ARG A 154 10.05 -9.08 -4.69
CA ARG A 154 10.30 -10.47 -5.10
C ARG A 154 11.20 -11.21 -4.13
N LYS A 155 12.28 -10.59 -3.65
CA LYS A 155 13.27 -11.23 -2.76
C LYS A 155 12.66 -11.63 -1.41
N TYR A 156 11.81 -10.77 -0.84
CA TYR A 156 11.31 -10.94 0.52
C TYR A 156 9.79 -11.20 0.61
N GLY A 157 9.07 -11.13 -0.50
CA GLY A 157 7.60 -11.26 -0.50
C GLY A 157 6.88 -10.01 0.03
N ILE A 158 7.48 -8.83 -0.10
CA ILE A 158 6.89 -7.57 0.37
C ILE A 158 5.69 -7.17 -0.52
N VAL A 159 4.58 -6.80 0.11
CA VAL A 159 3.36 -6.35 -0.58
C VAL A 159 3.09 -4.84 -0.42
N CYS A 160 3.74 -4.18 0.54
CA CYS A 160 3.62 -2.75 0.80
C CYS A 160 4.93 -2.20 1.38
N PHE A 161 5.34 -1.02 0.91
CA PHE A 161 6.42 -0.24 1.51
C PHE A 161 5.81 0.93 2.27
N GLU A 162 6.28 1.14 3.49
CA GLU A 162 5.81 2.16 4.41
C GLU A 162 7.00 2.81 5.12
N MET A 163 6.81 3.99 5.72
CA MET A 163 7.87 4.71 6.43
C MET A 163 7.57 5.02 7.89
N GLU A 164 6.31 5.25 8.25
CA GLU A 164 5.99 5.87 9.54
C GLU A 164 5.97 4.84 10.68
N ALA A 165 5.70 3.57 10.36
CA ALA A 165 5.66 2.50 11.35
C ALA A 165 7.04 2.12 11.89
N ALA A 166 8.14 2.60 11.28
CA ALA A 166 9.50 2.38 11.76
C ALA A 166 9.74 2.98 13.17
N GLY A 167 9.03 4.05 13.56
CA GLY A 167 9.18 4.61 14.91
C GLY A 167 8.42 3.83 16.01
N LEU A 168 7.52 2.93 15.62
CA LEU A 168 6.62 2.21 16.54
C LEU A 168 7.09 0.78 16.83
N MET A 169 8.27 0.39 16.31
CA MET A 169 8.61 -1.02 16.16
C MET A 169 8.91 -1.74 17.48
N ASP A 170 9.32 -1.01 18.52
CA ASP A 170 9.71 -1.60 19.81
C ASP A 170 8.65 -1.41 20.90
N ILE A 171 7.52 -0.76 20.60
CA ILE A 171 6.62 -0.20 21.63
C ILE A 171 5.25 -0.91 21.67
N ALA A 172 4.77 -1.52 20.58
CA ALA A 172 3.41 -2.10 20.56
C ALA A 172 3.25 -3.34 19.66
N GLN A 173 2.39 -4.27 20.10
CA GLN A 173 1.80 -5.30 19.23
C GLN A 173 0.75 -4.64 18.33
N CYS A 174 1.13 -4.28 17.11
CA CYS A 174 0.25 -3.53 16.20
C CYS A 174 -0.06 -4.29 14.91
N LEU A 175 -1.25 -4.03 14.37
CA LEU A 175 -1.65 -4.40 13.02
C LEU A 175 -1.49 -3.16 12.14
N VAL A 176 -0.67 -3.23 11.09
CA VAL A 176 -0.50 -2.12 10.15
C VAL A 176 -1.57 -2.23 9.08
N ILE A 177 -2.33 -1.16 8.90
CA ILE A 177 -3.37 -1.03 7.88
C ILE A 177 -2.98 0.17 7.02
N ARG A 178 -2.79 -0.04 5.72
CA ARG A 178 -2.38 1.00 4.78
C ARG A 178 -3.34 1.05 3.60
N GLY A 179 -3.80 2.24 3.27
CA GLY A 179 -4.42 2.51 1.99
C GLY A 179 -3.35 2.81 0.97
N ILE A 180 -3.45 2.24 -0.23
CA ILE A 180 -2.46 2.41 -1.28
C ILE A 180 -2.73 3.72 -2.02
N CYS A 181 -1.81 4.68 -1.91
CA CYS A 181 -1.93 5.98 -2.57
C CYS A 181 -0.93 6.21 -3.70
N ASP A 182 0.13 5.39 -3.78
CA ASP A 182 1.08 5.35 -4.88
C ASP A 182 1.69 3.95 -4.99
N TYR A 183 2.55 3.77 -6.01
CA TYR A 183 3.20 2.51 -6.30
C TYR A 183 4.60 2.38 -5.71
N ALA A 184 5.01 3.23 -4.77
CA ALA A 184 6.37 3.24 -4.22
C ALA A 184 7.45 3.35 -5.31
N ASP A 185 7.21 4.18 -6.31
CA ASP A 185 8.15 4.57 -7.36
C ASP A 185 8.22 6.10 -7.49
N SER A 186 8.80 6.58 -8.58
CA SER A 186 8.93 8.00 -8.89
C SER A 186 7.61 8.68 -9.25
N HIS A 187 6.57 7.92 -9.63
CA HIS A 187 5.32 8.40 -10.20
C HIS A 187 4.26 8.67 -9.13
N LYS A 188 4.48 9.73 -8.34
CA LYS A 188 3.58 10.05 -7.23
C LYS A 188 2.37 10.85 -7.66
N SER A 189 1.21 10.50 -7.09
CA SER A 189 -0.03 11.25 -7.22
C SER A 189 -0.64 11.55 -5.87
N LYS A 190 -0.85 12.83 -5.56
CA LYS A 190 -1.54 13.23 -4.32
C LYS A 190 -3.03 12.93 -4.33
N ARG A 191 -3.63 12.68 -5.50
CA ARG A 191 -5.08 12.51 -5.67
C ARG A 191 -5.63 11.32 -4.88
N TRP A 192 -4.84 10.25 -4.78
CA TRP A 192 -5.25 9.03 -4.10
C TRP A 192 -5.08 9.08 -2.58
N GLN A 193 -4.35 10.05 -2.02
CA GLN A 193 -4.05 10.07 -0.58
C GLN A 193 -5.30 10.15 0.29
N GLY A 194 -6.27 11.00 -0.07
CA GLY A 194 -7.53 11.12 0.67
C GLY A 194 -8.32 9.80 0.63
N TYR A 195 -8.55 9.27 -0.56
CA TYR A 195 -9.31 8.02 -0.73
C TYR A 195 -8.63 6.83 -0.06
N ALA A 196 -7.30 6.70 -0.20
CA ALA A 196 -6.51 5.66 0.46
C ALA A 196 -6.63 5.75 1.99
N ALA A 197 -6.55 6.96 2.57
CA ALA A 197 -6.75 7.16 4.01
C ALA A 197 -8.17 6.72 4.44
N ALA A 198 -9.19 7.08 3.66
CA ALA A 198 -10.57 6.65 3.92
C ALA A 198 -10.73 5.12 3.85
N ALA A 199 -10.07 4.46 2.88
CA ALA A 199 -10.08 3.01 2.75
C ALA A 199 -9.42 2.31 3.95
N ALA A 200 -8.26 2.79 4.39
CA ALA A 200 -7.59 2.29 5.60
C ALA A 200 -8.45 2.47 6.85
N ALA A 201 -9.06 3.65 7.01
CA ALA A 201 -9.94 3.95 8.14
C ALA A 201 -11.21 3.09 8.14
N ALA A 202 -11.77 2.80 6.96
CA ALA A 202 -12.91 1.90 6.83
C ALA A 202 -12.59 0.48 7.28
N TYR A 203 -11.41 -0.04 6.93
CA TYR A 203 -10.95 -1.35 7.40
C TYR A 203 -10.74 -1.36 8.93
N ALA A 204 -10.08 -0.33 9.46
CA ALA A 204 -9.91 -0.18 10.91
C ALA A 204 -11.26 -0.14 11.65
N LYS A 205 -12.26 0.53 11.08
CA LYS A 205 -13.62 0.55 11.62
C LYS A 205 -14.28 -0.83 11.59
N GLU A 206 -14.09 -1.61 10.53
CA GLU A 206 -14.65 -2.97 10.45
C GLU A 206 -14.02 -3.92 11.48
N ILE A 207 -12.72 -3.76 11.79
CA ILE A 207 -12.05 -4.54 12.86
C ILE A 207 -12.68 -4.27 14.22
N CYS A 208 -13.06 -3.02 14.49
CA CYS A 208 -13.61 -2.61 15.78
C CYS A 208 -15.09 -2.98 15.99
N ARG A 209 -15.68 -3.82 15.11
CA ARG A 209 -17.09 -4.21 15.12
C ARG A 209 -17.36 -5.54 15.84
#